data_AF-A0A9E7F043-F1
#
_entry.id   AF-A0A9E7F043-F1
#
_cell.length_a   1.000
_cell.length_b   1.000
_cell.length_c   1.000
_cell.angle_alpha   90.00
_cell.angle_beta   90.00
_cell.angle_gamma   90.00
#
_symmetry.space_group_name_H-M   'P 1'
#
loop_
_entity.id
_entity.type
_entity.pdbx_description
1 polymer ?
#
loop_
_entity_poly.entity_id
_entity_poly.type
_entity_poly.pdbx_seq_one_letter_code
_entity_poly.pdbx_strand_id
1 'polypeptide(L)'
;MASSCSTLTATSARDPRVGLLRSDMKSARLNWIDHPPMEDEPRAHRCHRLPTPMEWHRGETEAAPAPFNLDNVGHVDAVVAAHIFPINSRSGGRQAHAIATKHTFATRNLASMPPSVAAAPAAFSRVAVIGAGAAGLVAARELRREGLRVVVFERDAAIGGTWVYTPATESDPLGLDPGRGIVQTSLYESLRTNLPRECMGFLDYPFSSRRAPDGGDTRRFPGHREVLRYLQDFARDFDLYGLIRFHREVETVERDRDGRWQVDSRSVDEAGGDGGDESEAFDGVVVCNGHFTEPRIAEIPGIDAWPGKQLHSHNYRVPEPFTDQVVLIIGSAASAVDISRDIVRYAKEVHISNRSLPDEPPRKQPGHDNMWLHSMIASTHSDGTVVFQDGSSVQVDVIIHCTGYNYHFPFLKTNGIITVDDNCVGPLYKHVFPPSHAPSLAFIGIPWKVAPFLMFELQSKWVAGVLSRRISLPTKEEMLEDFEYHDWLAKQCELPPVAEWRNLMYEAAGKNRVARPESYRDEWDDDHLISQAEEDFRKFSYHIHL
;
A
#
# COMPACT_ATOMS: atom_id res chain seq x y z
N MET A 1 -48.71 28.35 -27.74
CA MET A 1 -50.09 28.85 -27.91
C MET A 1 -51.05 27.77 -27.48
N ALA A 2 -52.14 28.18 -26.84
CA ALA A 2 -52.97 27.38 -25.95
C ALA A 2 -53.93 26.37 -26.62
N SER A 3 -54.20 25.30 -25.85
CA SER A 3 -55.51 24.67 -25.59
C SER A 3 -56.35 24.10 -26.75
N SER A 4 -56.71 22.81 -26.65
CA SER A 4 -58.12 22.43 -26.47
C SER A 4 -58.29 20.94 -26.16
N CYS A 5 -59.32 20.68 -25.36
CA CYS A 5 -59.78 19.43 -24.79
C CYS A 5 -60.95 18.88 -25.62
N SER A 6 -61.15 17.56 -25.68
CA SER A 6 -62.46 16.95 -25.97
C SER A 6 -62.55 15.52 -25.41
N THR A 7 -63.56 15.34 -24.58
CA THR A 7 -64.03 14.15 -23.85
C THR A 7 -65.03 13.33 -24.69
N LEU A 8 -65.23 12.05 -24.33
CA LEU A 8 -66.52 11.30 -24.19
C LEU A 8 -66.20 9.78 -24.12
N THR A 9 -66.30 9.13 -22.94
CA THR A 9 -67.40 8.26 -22.44
C THR A 9 -67.77 7.05 -23.31
N ALA A 10 -68.22 5.88 -22.84
CA ALA A 10 -68.28 5.11 -21.59
C ALA A 10 -69.22 3.91 -21.90
N THR A 11 -69.03 2.73 -21.31
CA THR A 11 -70.02 1.73 -20.78
C THR A 11 -69.53 0.29 -20.95
N SER A 12 -69.19 -0.42 -19.86
CA SER A 12 -70.02 -1.29 -18.98
C SER A 12 -69.80 -2.77 -19.34
N ALA A 13 -69.73 -3.78 -18.46
CA ALA A 13 -70.16 -3.91 -17.07
C ALA A 13 -69.49 -5.14 -16.37
N ARG A 14 -69.22 -4.97 -15.06
CA ARG A 14 -69.51 -5.85 -13.89
C ARG A 14 -69.20 -7.37 -13.92
N ASP A 15 -68.17 -7.80 -13.16
CA ASP A 15 -68.18 -8.31 -11.74
C ASP A 15 -69.36 -9.22 -11.27
N PRO A 16 -69.35 -10.00 -10.15
CA PRO A 16 -68.28 -10.44 -9.19
C PRO A 16 -68.39 -11.92 -8.69
N ARG A 17 -67.38 -12.35 -7.90
CA ARG A 17 -67.47 -12.87 -6.49
C ARG A 17 -66.35 -13.90 -6.20
N VAL A 18 -65.33 -13.58 -5.40
CA VAL A 18 -65.21 -13.50 -3.92
C VAL A 18 -65.22 -14.86 -3.21
N GLY A 19 -64.13 -15.13 -2.48
CA GLY A 19 -64.05 -16.15 -1.43
C GLY A 19 -62.74 -16.04 -0.64
N LEU A 20 -62.80 -15.40 0.55
CA LEU A 20 -61.76 -15.42 1.59
C LEU A 20 -61.64 -16.82 2.22
N LEU A 21 -60.45 -17.20 2.68
CA LEU A 21 -60.21 -17.80 4.01
C LEU A 21 -58.71 -17.84 4.37
N ARG A 22 -58.42 -17.53 5.64
CA ARG A 22 -57.12 -17.60 6.33
C ARG A 22 -56.77 -19.06 6.67
N SER A 23 -55.47 -19.43 6.67
CA SER A 23 -54.69 -19.77 7.88
C SER A 23 -53.33 -20.43 7.57
N ASP A 24 -52.40 -20.21 8.51
CA ASP A 24 -51.32 -21.09 8.98
C ASP A 24 -49.90 -21.08 8.37
N MET A 25 -48.97 -20.68 9.26
CA MET A 25 -47.55 -21.01 9.31
C MET A 25 -47.30 -22.51 9.18
N LYS A 26 -46.24 -22.90 8.45
CA LYS A 26 -45.16 -23.75 8.97
C LYS A 26 -43.99 -23.92 8.00
N SER A 27 -42.81 -23.91 8.61
CA SER A 27 -41.48 -24.29 8.13
C SER A 27 -41.42 -25.45 7.12
N ALA A 28 -40.56 -25.34 6.11
CA ALA A 28 -40.04 -26.48 5.36
C ALA A 28 -38.52 -26.37 5.22
N ARG A 29 -37.83 -27.34 5.84
CA ARG A 29 -36.42 -27.69 5.62
C ARG A 29 -36.28 -28.32 4.24
N LEU A 30 -35.29 -27.91 3.44
CA LEU A 30 -34.92 -28.64 2.23
C LEU A 30 -33.93 -29.76 2.58
N ASN A 31 -34.30 -30.98 2.17
CA ASN A 31 -33.45 -32.16 2.15
C ASN A 31 -32.62 -32.20 0.87
N TRP A 32 -31.39 -32.67 1.03
CA TRP A 32 -30.48 -33.13 -0.02
C TRP A 32 -30.98 -34.44 -0.63
N ILE A 33 -30.85 -34.59 -1.96
CA ILE A 33 -30.93 -35.87 -2.66
C ILE A 33 -29.74 -35.95 -3.64
N ASP A 34 -28.90 -36.96 -3.41
CA ASP A 34 -27.87 -37.48 -4.29
C ASP A 34 -28.45 -38.26 -5.47
N HIS A 35 -27.76 -38.27 -6.62
CA HIS A 35 -27.66 -39.45 -7.47
C HIS A 35 -26.28 -39.53 -8.20
N PRO A 36 -25.64 -40.73 -8.31
CA PRO A 36 -24.32 -40.98 -8.93
C PRO A 36 -24.42 -41.75 -10.28
N PRO A 37 -23.38 -42.45 -10.80
CA PRO A 37 -22.09 -41.99 -11.36
C PRO A 37 -21.84 -42.54 -12.79
N MET A 38 -20.71 -42.18 -13.44
CA MET A 38 -20.08 -43.03 -14.47
C MET A 38 -18.55 -42.94 -14.41
N GLU A 39 -17.93 -44.13 -14.47
CA GLU A 39 -16.50 -44.45 -14.39
C GLU A 39 -15.81 -44.31 -15.76
N ASP A 40 -14.54 -43.88 -15.78
CA ASP A 40 -13.41 -44.72 -16.23
C ASP A 40 -12.07 -43.97 -16.10
N GLU A 41 -11.17 -44.54 -15.30
CA GLU A 41 -9.72 -44.27 -15.18
C GLU A 41 -8.95 -45.37 -15.97
N PRO A 42 -7.59 -45.48 -16.08
CA PRO A 42 -6.57 -45.00 -15.13
C PRO A 42 -5.22 -44.51 -15.70
N ARG A 43 -4.41 -43.84 -14.86
CA ARG A 43 -3.03 -44.29 -14.51
C ARG A 43 -2.36 -43.42 -13.44
N ALA A 44 -2.27 -44.05 -12.26
CA ALA A 44 -1.55 -43.76 -11.03
C ALA A 44 -0.13 -43.18 -11.10
N HIS A 45 0.17 -42.26 -10.16
CA HIS A 45 1.38 -42.32 -9.33
C HIS A 45 1.04 -41.97 -7.86
N ARG A 46 1.48 -42.85 -6.94
CA ARG A 46 1.21 -42.83 -5.49
C ARG A 46 1.96 -41.69 -4.79
N CYS A 47 1.31 -41.03 -3.84
CA CYS A 47 2.00 -40.32 -2.76
C CYS A 47 1.32 -40.63 -1.41
N HIS A 48 2.15 -40.94 -0.41
CA HIS A 48 1.76 -41.38 0.92
C HIS A 48 1.21 -40.24 1.78
N ARG A 49 0.13 -40.51 2.54
CA ARG A 49 -0.41 -39.67 3.61
C ARG A 49 0.54 -39.62 4.81
N LEU A 50 0.73 -38.42 5.36
CA LEU A 50 1.23 -38.18 6.73
C LEU A 50 0.06 -37.71 7.63
N PRO A 51 0.13 -37.91 8.96
CA PRO A 51 -1.02 -37.78 9.85
C PRO A 51 -1.22 -36.37 10.47
N THR A 52 -2.45 -36.15 10.92
CA THR A 52 -3.04 -34.98 11.60
C THR A 52 -2.36 -34.56 12.92
N PRO A 53 -2.40 -33.27 13.33
CA PRO A 53 -1.80 -32.81 14.59
C PRO A 53 -2.71 -33.01 15.82
N MET A 54 -2.05 -33.25 16.96
CA MET A 54 -2.60 -33.44 18.30
C MET A 54 -3.17 -32.17 18.94
N GLU A 55 -4.24 -32.37 19.71
CA GLU A 55 -4.89 -31.43 20.63
C GLU A 55 -3.97 -31.04 21.80
N TRP A 56 -4.02 -29.75 22.20
CA TRP A 56 -3.39 -29.26 23.44
C TRP A 56 -4.46 -28.91 24.48
N HIS A 57 -4.28 -29.48 25.68
CA HIS A 57 -5.10 -29.32 26.87
C HIS A 57 -5.02 -27.90 27.47
N ARG A 58 -6.17 -27.40 27.94
CA ARG A 58 -6.30 -26.24 28.84
C ARG A 58 -5.94 -26.64 30.27
N GLY A 59 -5.11 -25.84 30.92
CA GLY A 59 -4.94 -25.83 32.38
C GLY A 59 -5.53 -24.55 32.96
N GLU A 60 -6.41 -24.72 33.95
CA GLU A 60 -7.03 -23.69 34.78
C GLU A 60 -6.09 -23.25 35.91
N THR A 61 -6.11 -21.96 36.28
CA THR A 61 -5.91 -21.50 37.67
C THR A 61 -6.59 -20.14 37.95
N GLU A 62 -7.61 -20.21 38.81
CA GLU A 62 -8.08 -19.32 39.89
C GLU A 62 -8.01 -17.77 39.82
N ALA A 63 -9.21 -17.17 39.64
CA ALA A 63 -9.96 -16.24 40.51
C ALA A 63 -9.32 -15.04 41.29
N ALA A 64 -9.69 -13.83 40.83
CA ALA A 64 -10.38 -12.70 41.54
C ALA A 64 -9.65 -11.92 42.68
N PRO A 65 -9.91 -10.59 42.91
CA PRO A 65 -11.23 -9.94 42.84
C PRO A 65 -11.33 -8.52 42.23
N ALA A 66 -12.57 -8.10 41.99
CA ALA A 66 -13.03 -6.73 41.67
C ALA A 66 -13.99 -6.24 42.78
N PRO A 67 -14.59 -5.03 42.75
CA PRO A 67 -14.21 -3.75 42.12
C PRO A 67 -14.21 -2.58 43.14
N PHE A 68 -13.82 -1.37 42.70
CA PHE A 68 -14.13 -0.10 43.38
C PHE A 68 -15.09 0.71 42.49
N ASN A 69 -16.13 1.26 43.11
CA ASN A 69 -17.24 1.99 42.49
C ASN A 69 -17.12 3.49 42.82
N LEU A 70 -17.34 4.38 41.84
CA LEU A 70 -17.62 5.80 42.05
C LEU A 70 -18.54 6.29 40.92
N ASP A 71 -19.79 6.59 41.32
CA ASP A 71 -20.81 7.23 40.49
C ASP A 71 -20.58 8.74 40.30
N ASN A 72 -21.13 9.23 39.19
CA ASN A 72 -21.49 10.62 38.83
C ASN A 72 -20.37 11.61 38.46
N VAL A 73 -20.33 11.98 37.17
CA VAL A 73 -20.71 13.31 36.64
C VAL A 73 -20.70 13.28 35.09
N GLY A 74 -21.85 13.62 34.48
CA GLY A 74 -21.96 14.42 33.24
C GLY A 74 -21.59 13.81 31.87
N HIS A 75 -22.61 13.51 31.06
CA HIS A 75 -22.57 13.34 29.60
C HIS A 75 -21.80 14.46 28.87
N VAL A 76 -20.92 14.12 27.92
CA VAL A 76 -20.95 14.57 26.50
C VAL A 76 -20.12 13.61 25.62
N ASP A 77 -20.52 13.47 24.35
CA ASP A 77 -20.12 12.51 23.31
C ASP A 77 -18.62 12.35 22.98
N ALA A 78 -18.18 11.09 22.79
CA ALA A 78 -17.01 10.72 21.98
C ALA A 78 -17.02 9.22 21.62
N VAL A 79 -17.52 8.87 20.43
CA VAL A 79 -17.25 7.57 19.80
C VAL A 79 -16.65 7.85 18.43
N VAL A 80 -15.32 7.69 18.34
CA VAL A 80 -14.43 7.40 17.19
C VAL A 80 -13.05 7.94 17.59
N ALA A 81 -12.40 7.26 18.54
CA ALA A 81 -10.99 7.43 18.88
C ALA A 81 -10.54 6.24 19.73
N ALA A 82 -10.45 5.06 19.14
CA ALA A 82 -9.79 3.92 19.77
C ALA A 82 -9.08 3.15 18.68
N HIS A 83 -7.78 3.41 18.54
CA HIS A 83 -6.68 2.51 18.13
C HIS A 83 -5.38 3.32 18.15
N ILE A 84 -5.05 3.91 19.30
CA ILE A 84 -3.71 4.40 19.65
C ILE A 84 -3.53 4.09 21.14
N PHE A 85 -2.65 3.15 21.48
CA PHE A 85 -2.29 2.83 22.86
C PHE A 85 -1.52 4.01 23.49
N PRO A 86 -1.82 4.43 24.74
CA PRO A 86 -0.98 5.39 25.45
C PRO A 86 0.18 4.69 26.19
N ILE A 87 1.38 5.19 25.95
CA ILE A 87 2.62 4.86 26.66
C ILE A 87 2.58 5.51 28.06
N ASN A 88 2.64 4.69 29.11
CA ASN A 88 2.81 5.15 30.49
C ASN A 88 4.31 5.16 30.84
N SER A 89 4.95 6.32 30.78
CA SER A 89 6.31 6.52 31.30
C SER A 89 6.27 6.80 32.80
N ARG A 90 6.70 5.85 33.65
CA ARG A 90 7.08 6.14 35.03
C ARG A 90 8.60 6.29 35.12
N SER A 91 9.02 7.52 35.36
CA SER A 91 10.39 7.94 35.65
C SER A 91 10.91 7.35 36.96
N GLY A 92 11.97 6.54 36.88
CA GLY A 92 12.81 6.20 38.02
C GLY A 92 13.96 7.21 38.15
N GLY A 93 13.94 8.02 39.19
CA GLY A 93 15.10 8.79 39.62
C GLY A 93 15.98 7.96 40.55
N ARG A 94 17.28 7.82 40.25
CA ARG A 94 18.33 7.57 41.23
C ARG A 94 19.72 7.92 40.69
N GLN A 95 20.21 9.01 41.27
CA GLN A 95 21.59 9.44 41.54
C GLN A 95 22.78 8.71 40.90
N ALA A 96 23.60 9.54 40.24
CA ALA A 96 24.98 9.29 39.87
C ALA A 96 25.90 9.12 41.10
N HIS A 97 26.87 8.22 40.99
CA HIS A 97 28.13 8.25 41.75
C HIS A 97 29.29 8.04 40.79
N ALA A 98 30.19 9.03 40.77
CA ALA A 98 31.44 9.02 40.03
C ALA A 98 32.46 8.12 40.72
N ILE A 99 33.14 7.25 39.96
CA ILE A 99 34.39 6.63 40.37
C ILE A 99 35.39 6.86 39.24
N ALA A 100 36.38 7.71 39.52
CA ALA A 100 37.56 7.88 38.71
C ALA A 100 38.52 6.71 38.96
N THR A 101 39.05 6.10 37.91
CA THR A 101 40.22 5.23 38.04
C THR A 101 41.16 5.48 36.87
N LYS A 102 42.38 5.91 37.23
CA LYS A 102 43.52 6.15 36.36
C LYS A 102 43.98 4.83 35.77
N HIS A 103 44.24 4.78 34.47
CA HIS A 103 45.05 3.70 33.88
C HIS A 103 46.26 4.25 33.12
N THR A 104 47.39 3.73 33.57
CA THR A 104 48.78 3.95 33.18
C THR A 104 49.07 3.31 31.82
N PHE A 105 49.88 3.98 31.01
CA PHE A 105 50.45 3.44 29.78
C PHE A 105 51.39 2.27 30.07
N ALA A 106 51.20 1.15 29.38
CA ALA A 106 52.18 0.08 29.25
C ALA A 106 52.28 -0.34 27.77
N THR A 107 53.44 -0.10 27.19
CA THR A 107 53.87 -0.59 25.88
C THR A 107 54.05 -2.10 25.92
N ARG A 108 53.52 -2.82 24.92
CA ARG A 108 53.78 -4.26 24.76
C ARG A 108 54.26 -4.55 23.34
N ASN A 109 55.46 -5.11 23.29
CA ASN A 109 56.17 -5.57 22.09
C ASN A 109 55.52 -6.79 21.44
N LEU A 110 55.81 -6.93 20.15
CA LEU A 110 55.43 -7.98 19.22
C LEU A 110 55.80 -9.41 19.68
N ALA A 111 54.87 -10.35 19.51
CA ALA A 111 55.16 -11.74 19.16
C ALA A 111 53.91 -12.49 18.63
N SER A 112 54.11 -13.21 17.50
CA SER A 112 53.36 -14.33 16.92
C SER A 112 51.90 -14.14 16.46
N MET A 113 51.69 -14.20 15.13
CA MET A 113 50.37 -14.38 14.51
C MET A 113 50.00 -15.87 14.44
N PRO A 114 48.75 -16.27 14.76
CA PRO A 114 48.23 -17.60 14.48
C PRO A 114 47.80 -17.75 13.00
N PRO A 115 47.62 -18.99 12.50
CA PRO A 115 47.43 -19.26 11.08
C PRO A 115 46.12 -18.68 10.52
N SER A 116 46.21 -18.27 9.25
CA SER A 116 45.15 -17.78 8.37
C SER A 116 43.80 -18.44 8.63
N VAL A 117 42.86 -17.64 9.14
CA VAL A 117 41.41 -17.95 9.07
C VAL A 117 41.04 -18.02 7.59
N ALA A 118 40.35 -19.09 7.18
CA ALA A 118 39.81 -19.22 5.83
C ALA A 118 39.04 -17.95 5.45
N ALA A 119 39.33 -17.38 4.28
CA ALA A 119 38.65 -16.20 3.78
C ALA A 119 37.13 -16.44 3.79
N ALA A 120 36.37 -15.53 4.41
CA ALA A 120 34.93 -15.55 4.32
C ALA A 120 34.54 -15.62 2.82
N PRO A 121 33.49 -16.38 2.42
CA PRO A 121 33.07 -16.41 1.02
C PRO A 121 32.84 -14.96 0.53
N ALA A 122 33.05 -14.67 -0.76
CA ALA A 122 32.98 -13.28 -1.23
C ALA A 122 31.60 -12.64 -0.96
N ALA A 123 31.58 -11.33 -0.70
CA ALA A 123 30.34 -10.53 -0.66
C ALA A 123 29.59 -10.63 -2.01
N PHE A 124 28.28 -10.34 -2.02
CA PHE A 124 27.52 -10.28 -3.27
C PHE A 124 28.20 -9.31 -4.23
N SER A 125 28.48 -9.71 -5.46
CA SER A 125 29.24 -8.89 -6.40
C SER A 125 28.35 -8.13 -7.37
N ARG A 126 27.14 -8.65 -7.64
CA ARG A 126 26.20 -8.12 -8.62
C ARG A 126 24.76 -8.34 -8.16
N VAL A 127 23.98 -7.26 -8.09
CA VAL A 127 22.60 -7.25 -7.58
C VAL A 127 21.66 -6.67 -8.63
N ALA A 128 20.54 -7.35 -8.89
CA ALA A 128 19.45 -6.83 -9.70
C ALA A 128 18.45 -6.07 -8.83
N VAL A 129 17.96 -4.94 -9.32
CA VAL A 129 16.84 -4.19 -8.73
C VAL A 129 15.71 -4.16 -9.76
N ILE A 130 14.50 -4.55 -9.35
CA ILE A 130 13.34 -4.64 -10.26
C ILE A 130 12.43 -3.45 -10.01
N GLY A 131 12.40 -2.50 -10.95
CA GLY A 131 11.66 -1.24 -10.89
C GLY A 131 12.56 -0.05 -10.53
N ALA A 132 12.38 1.09 -11.19
CA ALA A 132 13.03 2.37 -10.94
C ALA A 132 12.04 3.44 -10.43
N GLY A 133 11.01 2.99 -9.68
CA GLY A 133 10.24 3.87 -8.79
C GLY A 133 11.06 4.35 -7.58
N ALA A 134 10.43 5.10 -6.67
CA ALA A 134 11.12 5.65 -5.49
C ALA A 134 11.88 4.59 -4.66
N ALA A 135 11.30 3.39 -4.50
CA ALA A 135 11.94 2.27 -3.80
C ALA A 135 13.19 1.76 -4.55
N GLY A 136 13.11 1.58 -5.86
CA GLY A 136 14.22 1.12 -6.69
C GLY A 136 15.38 2.11 -6.77
N LEU A 137 15.07 3.41 -6.88
CA LEU A 137 16.07 4.47 -6.90
C LEU A 137 16.89 4.49 -5.60
N VAL A 138 16.22 4.48 -4.44
CA VAL A 138 16.95 4.49 -3.15
C VAL A 138 17.66 3.16 -2.91
N ALA A 139 17.09 2.01 -3.32
CA ALA A 139 17.77 0.72 -3.26
C ALA A 139 19.07 0.73 -4.07
N ALA A 140 19.03 1.20 -5.32
CA ALA A 140 20.21 1.29 -6.18
C ALA A 140 21.29 2.20 -5.57
N ARG A 141 20.89 3.35 -5.00
CA ARG A 141 21.81 4.26 -4.30
C ARG A 141 22.51 3.58 -3.13
N GLU A 142 21.76 2.93 -2.24
CA GLU A 142 22.33 2.30 -1.03
C GLU A 142 23.18 1.08 -1.36
N LEU A 143 22.76 0.25 -2.31
CA LEU A 143 23.57 -0.88 -2.80
C LEU A 143 24.90 -0.39 -3.38
N ARG A 144 24.90 0.68 -4.19
CA ARG A 144 26.12 1.27 -4.74
C ARG A 144 27.02 1.90 -3.66
N ARG A 145 26.44 2.53 -2.63
CA ARG A 145 27.18 3.08 -1.48
C ARG A 145 27.96 2.00 -0.72
N GLU A 146 27.45 0.77 -0.70
CA GLU A 146 28.12 -0.41 -0.13
C GLU A 146 29.09 -1.09 -1.11
N GLY A 147 29.35 -0.50 -2.28
CA GLY A 147 30.32 -1.01 -3.26
C GLY A 147 29.82 -2.17 -4.13
N LEU A 148 28.52 -2.45 -4.13
CA LEU A 148 27.91 -3.51 -4.93
C LEU A 148 27.72 -3.04 -6.39
N ARG A 149 27.90 -3.94 -7.38
CA ARG A 149 27.52 -3.64 -8.77
C ARG A 149 26.02 -3.83 -8.94
N VAL A 150 25.33 -2.81 -9.43
CA VAL A 150 23.87 -2.79 -9.50
C VAL A 150 23.41 -2.69 -10.95
N VAL A 151 22.37 -3.44 -11.29
CA VAL A 151 21.59 -3.23 -12.53
C VAL A 151 20.14 -3.05 -12.10
N VAL A 152 19.51 -1.96 -12.55
CA VAL A 152 18.10 -1.68 -12.33
C VAL A 152 17.35 -1.94 -13.62
N PHE A 153 16.28 -2.72 -13.58
CA PHE A 153 15.38 -2.95 -14.70
C PHE A 153 14.14 -2.09 -14.54
N GLU A 154 13.83 -1.26 -15.53
CA GLU A 154 12.64 -0.40 -15.58
C GLU A 154 11.91 -0.66 -16.88
N ARG A 155 10.62 -0.98 -16.79
CA ARG A 155 9.80 -1.30 -17.97
C ARG A 155 9.46 -0.05 -18.78
N ASP A 156 9.35 1.10 -18.11
CA ASP A 156 8.95 2.36 -18.73
C ASP A 156 10.17 3.14 -19.24
N ALA A 157 9.91 4.21 -19.98
CA ALA A 157 10.93 5.13 -20.52
C ALA A 157 11.52 6.09 -19.46
N ALA A 158 10.91 6.16 -18.28
CA ALA A 158 11.21 7.17 -17.27
C ALA A 158 11.24 6.57 -15.87
N ILE A 159 12.05 7.17 -14.99
CA ILE A 159 12.04 6.84 -13.56
C ILE A 159 10.82 7.42 -12.86
N GLY A 160 10.53 6.92 -11.66
CA GLY A 160 9.52 7.49 -10.76
C GLY A 160 8.34 6.55 -10.49
N GLY A 161 8.14 5.53 -11.34
CA GLY A 161 7.07 4.54 -11.18
C GLY A 161 5.70 5.20 -11.09
N THR A 162 4.98 4.98 -9.99
CA THR A 162 3.67 5.62 -9.74
C THR A 162 3.68 7.13 -9.97
N TRP A 163 4.78 7.84 -9.69
CA TRP A 163 4.83 9.30 -9.79
C TRP A 163 4.90 9.83 -11.23
N VAL A 164 4.98 8.97 -12.24
CA VAL A 164 4.89 9.35 -13.65
C VAL A 164 3.43 9.36 -14.08
N TYR A 165 2.78 10.53 -14.04
CA TYR A 165 1.41 10.67 -14.50
C TYR A 165 1.29 10.47 -16.02
N THR A 166 0.25 9.75 -16.44
CA THR A 166 -0.21 9.69 -17.83
C THR A 166 -1.74 9.78 -17.87
N PRO A 167 -2.33 10.47 -18.87
CA PRO A 167 -3.78 10.45 -19.07
C PRO A 167 -4.28 9.09 -19.59
N ALA A 168 -3.39 8.19 -20.05
CA ALA A 168 -3.76 6.86 -20.50
C ALA A 168 -4.34 6.00 -19.35
N THR A 169 -5.34 5.19 -19.69
CA THR A 169 -5.98 4.20 -18.82
C THR A 169 -5.87 2.82 -19.47
N GLU A 170 -6.06 1.77 -18.69
CA GLU A 170 -6.16 0.41 -19.23
C GLU A 170 -7.41 0.27 -20.10
N SER A 171 -7.38 -0.71 -21.03
CA SER A 171 -8.52 -0.99 -21.92
C SER A 171 -9.71 -1.59 -21.19
N ASP A 172 -9.46 -2.30 -20.09
CA ASP A 172 -10.47 -2.77 -19.15
C ASP A 172 -10.59 -1.78 -17.99
N PRO A 173 -11.71 -1.05 -17.84
CA PRO A 173 -11.92 -0.10 -16.74
C PRO A 173 -11.77 -0.70 -15.34
N LEU A 174 -12.03 -2.00 -15.16
CA LEU A 174 -11.87 -2.72 -13.90
C LEU A 174 -10.47 -3.31 -13.70
N GLY A 175 -9.69 -3.41 -14.78
CA GLY A 175 -8.34 -3.99 -14.76
C GLY A 175 -8.30 -5.46 -14.38
N LEU A 176 -9.31 -6.23 -14.76
CA LEU A 176 -9.44 -7.67 -14.50
C LEU A 176 -9.00 -8.53 -15.69
N ASP A 177 -9.08 -8.02 -16.92
CA ASP A 177 -8.60 -8.71 -18.11
C ASP A 177 -7.09 -8.95 -18.02
N PRO A 178 -6.61 -10.21 -18.02
CA PRO A 178 -5.18 -10.52 -17.99
C PRO A 178 -4.44 -10.09 -19.26
N GLY A 179 -5.14 -9.89 -20.38
CA GLY A 179 -4.58 -9.47 -21.67
C GLY A 179 -4.50 -7.96 -21.87
N ARG A 180 -4.93 -7.17 -20.87
CA ARG A 180 -4.96 -5.70 -20.96
C ARG A 180 -3.54 -5.12 -21.05
N GLY A 181 -3.42 -3.98 -21.74
CA GLY A 181 -2.23 -3.15 -21.62
C GLY A 181 -2.14 -2.57 -20.21
N ILE A 182 -1.06 -2.86 -19.49
CA ILE A 182 -0.88 -2.42 -18.10
C ILE A 182 -0.38 -0.97 -18.08
N VAL A 183 -1.11 -0.09 -17.42
CA VAL A 183 -0.65 1.26 -17.09
C VAL A 183 -0.08 1.24 -15.68
N GLN A 184 1.18 1.64 -15.47
CA GLN A 184 1.80 1.52 -14.14
C GLN A 184 1.23 2.49 -13.10
N THR A 185 0.90 3.71 -13.51
CA THR A 185 0.46 4.76 -12.59
C THR A 185 -1.04 4.67 -12.27
N SER A 186 -1.36 4.95 -11.01
CA SER A 186 -2.72 5.12 -10.50
C SER A 186 -3.02 6.59 -10.17
N LEU A 187 -2.19 7.53 -10.64
CA LEU A 187 -2.38 8.94 -10.39
C LEU A 187 -3.51 9.53 -11.25
N TYR A 188 -4.20 10.51 -10.69
CA TYR A 188 -5.12 11.39 -11.39
C TYR A 188 -4.55 12.82 -11.43
N GLU A 189 -5.02 13.62 -12.38
CA GLU A 189 -4.39 14.88 -12.78
C GLU A 189 -4.25 15.86 -11.60
N SER A 190 -5.29 15.96 -10.76
CA SER A 190 -5.36 16.87 -9.63
C SER A 190 -4.66 16.38 -8.36
N LEU A 191 -4.05 15.18 -8.37
CA LEU A 191 -3.49 14.56 -7.16
C LEU A 191 -2.44 15.45 -6.50
N ARG A 192 -2.69 15.76 -5.23
CA ARG A 192 -1.72 16.34 -4.30
C ARG A 192 -1.31 15.30 -3.27
N THR A 193 -0.10 15.44 -2.72
CA THR A 193 0.37 14.57 -1.65
C THR A 193 -0.64 14.54 -0.50
N ASN A 194 -0.74 13.38 0.16
CA ASN A 194 -1.58 13.19 1.34
C ASN A 194 -0.76 13.24 2.65
N LEU A 195 0.53 13.53 2.52
CA LEU A 195 1.50 13.79 3.57
C LEU A 195 2.23 15.10 3.27
N PRO A 196 2.67 15.83 4.31
CA PRO A 196 3.46 17.03 4.12
C PRO A 196 4.83 16.66 3.55
N ARG A 197 5.38 17.50 2.66
CA ARG A 197 6.63 17.22 1.94
C ARG A 197 7.81 16.95 2.87
N GLU A 198 7.85 17.60 4.04
CA GLU A 198 8.90 17.41 5.04
C GLU A 198 8.93 15.96 5.56
N CYS A 199 7.76 15.33 5.73
CA CYS A 199 7.66 13.91 6.13
C CYS A 199 8.04 12.94 5.02
N MET A 200 7.90 13.35 3.77
CA MET A 200 8.10 12.48 2.62
C MET A 200 9.57 12.38 2.19
N GLY A 201 10.42 13.37 2.45
CA GLY A 201 11.81 13.33 1.97
C GLY A 201 12.64 12.17 2.53
N PHE A 202 13.57 11.66 1.72
CA PHE A 202 14.68 10.82 2.18
C PHE A 202 15.48 11.55 3.27
N LEU A 203 16.05 10.78 4.20
CA LEU A 203 16.75 11.25 5.40
C LEU A 203 17.86 12.24 5.08
N ASP A 204 18.69 11.92 4.09
CA ASP A 204 19.84 12.73 3.66
C ASP A 204 19.58 13.55 2.39
N TYR A 205 18.33 13.60 1.92
CA TYR A 205 17.93 14.35 0.73
C TYR A 205 16.57 15.05 0.97
N PRO A 206 16.55 16.16 1.72
CA PRO A 206 15.31 16.80 2.15
C PRO A 206 14.39 17.22 0.99
N PHE A 207 13.10 16.94 1.12
CA PHE A 207 12.09 17.39 0.16
C PHE A 207 11.56 18.79 0.53
N SER A 208 12.39 19.81 0.34
CA SER A 208 12.09 21.21 0.69
C SER A 208 11.68 22.03 -0.54
N SER A 209 10.80 23.02 -0.34
CA SER A 209 10.45 24.03 -1.36
C SER A 209 11.65 24.83 -1.85
N ARG A 210 12.73 24.93 -1.05
CA ARG A 210 13.97 25.61 -1.43
C ARG A 210 14.73 24.94 -2.57
N ARG A 211 14.38 23.71 -2.94
CA ARG A 211 14.97 22.96 -4.06
C ARG A 211 14.25 23.18 -5.40
N ALA A 212 13.27 24.07 -5.47
CA ALA A 212 12.61 24.46 -6.70
C ALA A 212 13.10 25.86 -7.18
N PRO A 213 14.34 25.98 -7.71
CA PRO A 213 14.94 27.28 -8.05
C PRO A 213 14.23 28.04 -9.18
N ASP A 214 13.41 27.36 -9.98
CA ASP A 214 12.59 27.92 -11.06
C ASP A 214 11.13 28.20 -10.65
N GLY A 215 10.79 28.06 -9.35
CA GLY A 215 9.43 28.31 -8.87
C GLY A 215 8.45 27.15 -9.09
N GLY A 216 8.91 25.90 -8.92
CA GLY A 216 8.07 24.69 -8.84
C GLY A 216 6.97 24.75 -7.76
N ASP A 217 6.34 23.62 -7.45
CA ASP A 217 5.22 23.63 -6.50
C ASP A 217 5.72 23.82 -5.06
N THR A 218 5.61 25.04 -4.55
CA THR A 218 6.11 25.43 -3.22
C THR A 218 5.17 25.05 -2.09
N ARG A 219 3.98 24.51 -2.38
CA ARG A 219 3.01 24.10 -1.36
C ARG A 219 3.62 23.02 -0.46
N ARG A 220 3.17 22.99 0.81
CA ARG A 220 3.53 21.95 1.78
C ARG A 220 3.00 20.57 1.37
N PHE A 221 1.82 20.54 0.75
CA PHE A 221 1.22 19.38 0.10
C PHE A 221 1.18 19.62 -1.42
N PRO A 222 2.30 19.41 -2.13
CA PRO A 222 2.40 19.73 -3.55
C PRO A 222 1.67 18.71 -4.43
N GLY A 223 1.53 19.01 -5.71
CA GLY A 223 1.05 18.10 -6.74
C GLY A 223 2.06 16.99 -7.06
N HIS A 224 1.59 15.90 -7.68
CA HIS A 224 2.42 14.75 -8.05
C HIS A 224 3.64 15.09 -8.91
N ARG A 225 3.54 16.10 -9.78
CA ARG A 225 4.65 16.56 -10.64
C ARG A 225 5.89 17.01 -9.85
N GLU A 226 5.69 17.63 -8.68
CA GLU A 226 6.77 18.08 -7.81
C GLU A 226 7.47 16.90 -7.12
N VAL A 227 6.72 15.83 -6.81
CA VAL A 227 7.28 14.59 -6.26
C VAL A 227 8.10 13.87 -7.33
N LEU A 228 7.61 13.79 -8.57
CA LEU A 228 8.37 13.23 -9.69
C LEU A 228 9.66 14.00 -9.91
N ARG A 229 9.59 15.33 -9.92
CA ARG A 229 10.77 16.19 -10.02
C ARG A 229 11.79 15.90 -8.91
N TYR A 230 11.34 15.81 -7.66
CA TYR A 230 12.20 15.44 -6.54
C TYR A 230 12.93 14.10 -6.75
N LEU A 231 12.24 13.08 -7.29
CA LEU A 231 12.85 11.79 -7.60
C LEU A 231 13.83 11.86 -8.79
N GLN A 232 13.54 12.69 -9.79
CA GLN A 232 14.44 12.94 -10.92
C GLN A 232 15.70 13.68 -10.47
N ASP A 233 15.57 14.68 -9.60
CA ASP A 233 16.70 15.39 -8.98
C ASP A 233 17.54 14.42 -8.14
N PHE A 234 16.90 13.60 -7.31
CA PHE A 234 17.57 12.55 -6.56
C PHE A 234 18.37 11.60 -7.47
N ALA A 235 17.76 11.11 -8.55
CA ALA A 235 18.43 10.22 -9.47
C ALA A 235 19.62 10.87 -10.20
N ARG A 236 19.55 12.18 -10.49
CA ARG A 236 20.66 12.94 -11.11
C ARG A 236 21.78 13.21 -10.12
N ASP A 237 21.47 13.74 -8.94
CA ASP A 237 22.46 14.13 -7.92
C ASP A 237 23.24 12.92 -7.40
N PHE A 238 22.60 11.74 -7.40
CA PHE A 238 23.25 10.48 -7.08
C PHE A 238 23.66 9.66 -8.31
N ASP A 239 23.69 10.22 -9.53
CA ASP A 239 24.16 9.54 -10.75
C ASP A 239 23.62 8.10 -10.92
N LEU A 240 22.30 7.93 -10.77
CA LEU A 240 21.66 6.62 -10.78
C LEU A 240 21.23 6.18 -12.18
N TYR A 241 21.05 7.12 -13.12
CA TYR A 241 20.61 6.81 -14.48
C TYR A 241 21.52 5.81 -15.20
N GLY A 242 22.83 5.86 -14.96
CA GLY A 242 23.79 4.91 -15.54
C GLY A 242 23.63 3.46 -15.05
N LEU A 243 22.84 3.22 -14.01
CA LEU A 243 22.53 1.88 -13.48
C LEU A 243 21.25 1.30 -14.08
N ILE A 244 20.43 2.12 -14.76
CA ILE A 244 19.06 1.78 -15.14
C ILE A 244 19.01 1.37 -16.60
N ARG A 245 18.35 0.23 -16.84
CA ARG A 245 17.95 -0.22 -18.17
C ARG A 245 16.46 0.05 -18.33
N PHE A 246 16.14 1.15 -19.01
CA PHE A 246 14.77 1.51 -19.40
C PHE A 246 14.25 0.57 -20.49
N HIS A 247 12.94 0.57 -20.69
CA HIS A 247 12.28 -0.29 -21.68
C HIS A 247 12.64 -1.78 -21.51
N ARG A 248 12.91 -2.21 -20.28
CA ARG A 248 13.24 -3.60 -19.94
C ARG A 248 12.26 -4.12 -18.89
N GLU A 249 11.28 -4.88 -19.35
CA GLU A 249 10.35 -5.58 -18.49
C GLU A 249 10.97 -6.91 -18.04
N VAL A 250 10.99 -7.16 -16.74
CA VAL A 250 11.41 -8.45 -16.18
C VAL A 250 10.26 -9.44 -16.33
N GLU A 251 10.51 -10.53 -17.04
CA GLU A 251 9.52 -11.58 -17.29
C GLU A 251 9.64 -12.73 -16.30
N THR A 252 10.87 -13.15 -15.98
CA THR A 252 11.10 -14.22 -15.02
C THR A 252 12.30 -13.96 -14.12
N VAL A 253 12.16 -14.34 -12.86
CA VAL A 253 13.21 -14.37 -11.85
C VAL A 253 13.18 -15.75 -11.21
N GLU A 254 14.22 -16.54 -11.47
CA GLU A 254 14.31 -17.92 -11.02
C GLU A 254 15.70 -18.18 -10.45
N ARG A 255 15.78 -19.05 -9.44
CA ARG A 255 17.05 -19.43 -8.86
C ARG A 255 17.65 -20.61 -9.63
N ASP A 256 18.86 -20.43 -10.14
CA ASP A 256 19.56 -21.45 -10.92
C ASP A 256 20.16 -22.55 -10.02
N ARG A 257 20.76 -23.58 -10.66
CA ARG A 257 21.38 -24.72 -9.98
C ARG A 257 22.65 -24.33 -9.21
N ASP A 258 23.30 -23.24 -9.61
CA ASP A 258 24.51 -22.72 -8.98
C ASP A 258 24.16 -21.78 -7.79
N GLY A 259 22.87 -21.59 -7.51
CA GLY A 259 22.34 -20.83 -6.41
C GLY A 259 22.26 -19.32 -6.66
N ARG A 260 22.53 -18.86 -7.89
CA ARG A 260 22.38 -17.48 -8.36
C ARG A 260 20.97 -17.25 -8.91
N TRP A 261 20.63 -16.00 -9.13
CA TRP A 261 19.34 -15.60 -9.67
C TRP A 261 19.46 -15.30 -11.16
N GLN A 262 18.73 -16.06 -11.96
CA GLN A 262 18.55 -15.80 -13.37
C GLN A 262 17.39 -14.81 -13.53
N VAL A 263 17.68 -13.67 -14.17
CA VAL A 263 16.70 -12.62 -14.47
C VAL A 263 16.56 -12.55 -15.98
N ASP A 264 15.38 -12.91 -16.47
CA ASP A 264 15.02 -12.80 -17.88
C ASP A 264 14.20 -11.52 -18.08
N SER A 265 14.59 -10.74 -19.08
CA SER A 265 13.93 -9.47 -19.40
C SER A 265 13.77 -9.29 -20.90
N ARG A 266 12.67 -8.66 -21.30
CA ARG A 266 12.37 -8.33 -22.70
C ARG A 266 12.43 -6.83 -22.95
N SER A 267 12.73 -6.44 -24.18
CA SER A 267 12.54 -5.04 -24.61
C SER A 267 11.04 -4.76 -24.80
N VAL A 268 10.60 -3.57 -24.39
CA VAL A 268 9.20 -3.13 -24.52
C VAL A 268 9.01 -2.04 -25.58
N ASP A 269 10.02 -1.76 -26.41
CA ASP A 269 9.94 -0.70 -27.43
C ASP A 269 8.91 -1.00 -28.53
N GLU A 270 8.08 0.00 -28.83
CA GLU A 270 7.13 -0.04 -29.95
C GLU A 270 7.90 -0.03 -31.29
N ALA A 271 7.61 -1.03 -32.13
CA ALA A 271 8.11 -1.24 -33.50
C ALA A 271 9.49 -1.91 -33.66
N GLY A 272 9.49 -3.24 -33.53
CA GLY A 272 10.22 -4.11 -34.47
C GLY A 272 11.75 -4.08 -34.43
N GLY A 273 12.36 -3.60 -33.35
CA GLY A 273 13.79 -3.73 -33.11
C GLY A 273 14.13 -5.07 -32.45
N ASP A 274 15.24 -5.67 -32.89
CA ASP A 274 15.90 -6.88 -32.36
C ASP A 274 16.46 -6.68 -30.93
N GLY A 275 15.73 -5.98 -30.05
CA GLY A 275 16.02 -5.82 -28.64
C GLY A 275 15.69 -7.11 -27.88
N GLY A 276 16.29 -8.22 -28.31
CA GLY A 276 15.92 -9.57 -27.90
C GLY A 276 15.86 -9.81 -26.41
N ASP A 277 15.24 -10.92 -26.05
CA ASP A 277 15.17 -11.42 -24.68
C ASP A 277 16.60 -11.59 -24.14
N GLU A 278 16.86 -10.97 -23.00
CA GLU A 278 18.14 -11.03 -22.30
C GLU A 278 18.00 -11.80 -21.00
N SER A 279 18.96 -12.67 -20.76
CA SER A 279 19.01 -13.53 -19.57
C SER A 279 20.32 -13.25 -18.85
N GLU A 280 20.25 -12.73 -17.62
CA GLU A 280 21.42 -12.40 -16.82
C GLU A 280 21.41 -12.98 -15.41
N ALA A 281 22.58 -13.47 -14.98
CA ALA A 281 22.77 -14.03 -13.64
C ALA A 281 23.27 -12.99 -12.62
N PHE A 282 22.61 -12.96 -11.47
CA PHE A 282 22.87 -12.07 -10.34
C PHE A 282 23.08 -12.85 -9.05
N ASP A 283 23.88 -12.29 -8.15
CA ASP A 283 24.11 -12.91 -6.85
C ASP A 283 22.89 -12.68 -5.95
N GLY A 284 22.25 -11.51 -6.06
CA GLY A 284 21.02 -11.19 -5.35
C GLY A 284 20.03 -10.35 -6.15
N VAL A 285 18.77 -10.38 -5.74
CA VAL A 285 17.65 -9.65 -6.35
C VAL A 285 16.92 -8.84 -5.28
N VAL A 286 16.66 -7.57 -5.58
CA VAL A 286 15.86 -6.67 -4.76
C VAL A 286 14.61 -6.27 -5.55
N VAL A 287 13.45 -6.73 -5.07
CA VAL A 287 12.15 -6.50 -5.71
C VAL A 287 11.58 -5.15 -5.25
N CYS A 288 11.40 -4.23 -6.19
CA CYS A 288 10.93 -2.86 -5.98
C CYS A 288 9.78 -2.48 -6.94
N ASN A 289 8.99 -3.45 -7.41
CA ASN A 289 8.01 -3.28 -8.49
C ASN A 289 6.71 -2.55 -8.05
N GLY A 290 6.59 -2.21 -6.76
CA GLY A 290 5.39 -1.58 -6.21
C GLY A 290 4.20 -2.52 -6.05
N HIS A 291 3.10 -1.99 -5.52
CA HIS A 291 1.89 -2.77 -5.19
C HIS A 291 0.60 -1.92 -5.28
N PHE A 292 0.61 -0.89 -6.13
CA PHE A 292 -0.53 0.01 -6.34
C PHE A 292 -0.94 0.07 -7.82
N THR A 293 -0.86 -1.07 -8.51
CA THR A 293 -1.18 -1.21 -9.94
C THR A 293 -2.26 -2.27 -10.15
N GLU A 294 -2.09 -3.48 -9.59
CA GLU A 294 -3.09 -4.57 -9.74
C GLU A 294 -4.35 -4.30 -8.91
N PRO A 295 -5.53 -4.05 -9.52
CA PRO A 295 -6.75 -3.68 -8.81
C PRO A 295 -7.28 -4.77 -7.88
N ARG A 296 -7.87 -4.37 -6.74
CA ARG A 296 -8.72 -5.26 -5.93
C ARG A 296 -10.16 -4.80 -6.05
N ILE A 297 -11.05 -5.62 -6.60
CA ILE A 297 -12.46 -5.28 -6.83
C ILE A 297 -13.34 -5.77 -5.67
N ALA A 298 -14.38 -5.01 -5.34
CA ALA A 298 -15.38 -5.43 -4.37
C ALA A 298 -16.41 -6.37 -5.01
N GLU A 299 -16.77 -7.42 -4.29
CA GLU A 299 -17.90 -8.26 -4.65
C GLU A 299 -19.22 -7.56 -4.28
N ILE A 300 -20.13 -7.48 -5.24
CA ILE A 300 -21.41 -6.79 -5.08
C ILE A 300 -22.54 -7.71 -5.56
N PRO A 301 -23.49 -8.09 -4.69
CA PRO A 301 -24.63 -8.91 -5.11
C PRO A 301 -25.45 -8.24 -6.23
N GLY A 302 -25.73 -9.00 -7.29
CA GLY A 302 -26.54 -8.54 -8.43
C GLY A 302 -25.80 -7.73 -9.49
N ILE A 303 -24.49 -7.53 -9.35
CA ILE A 303 -23.72 -6.60 -10.20
C ILE A 303 -23.72 -6.97 -11.68
N ASP A 304 -23.81 -8.27 -12.01
CA ASP A 304 -23.87 -8.75 -13.39
C ASP A 304 -25.12 -8.28 -14.15
N ALA A 305 -26.20 -7.97 -13.44
CA ALA A 305 -27.44 -7.49 -14.02
C ALA A 305 -27.55 -5.95 -14.03
N TRP A 306 -26.68 -5.24 -13.29
CA TRP A 306 -26.73 -3.79 -13.16
C TRP A 306 -26.21 -3.10 -14.44
N PRO A 307 -26.97 -2.16 -15.05
CA PRO A 307 -26.72 -1.68 -16.40
C PRO A 307 -25.70 -0.53 -16.52
N GLY A 308 -25.22 0.03 -15.40
CA GLY A 308 -24.36 1.20 -15.40
C GLY A 308 -22.88 0.87 -15.67
N LYS A 309 -22.02 1.88 -15.53
CA LYS A 309 -20.58 1.75 -15.78
C LYS A 309 -19.83 1.40 -14.50
N GLN A 310 -18.84 0.53 -14.60
CA GLN A 310 -17.93 0.24 -13.50
C GLN A 310 -16.50 0.61 -13.90
N LEU A 311 -15.73 1.14 -12.96
CA LEU A 311 -14.28 1.28 -13.09
C LEU A 311 -13.58 1.13 -11.73
N HIS A 312 -12.31 0.73 -11.74
CA HIS A 312 -11.46 0.84 -10.57
C HIS A 312 -10.79 2.22 -10.51
N SER A 313 -10.47 2.70 -9.30
CA SER A 313 -9.75 3.97 -9.10
C SER A 313 -8.41 4.03 -9.83
N HIS A 314 -7.83 2.87 -10.15
CA HIS A 314 -6.61 2.77 -10.97
C HIS A 314 -6.76 3.48 -12.32
N ASN A 315 -7.96 3.44 -12.92
CA ASN A 315 -8.28 4.04 -14.21
C ASN A 315 -8.95 5.42 -14.09
N TYR A 316 -9.09 5.97 -12.88
CA TYR A 316 -9.56 7.36 -12.71
C TYR A 316 -8.45 8.35 -13.08
N ARG A 317 -8.78 9.40 -13.84
CA ARG A 317 -7.81 10.42 -14.29
C ARG A 317 -8.25 11.85 -14.05
N VAL A 318 -9.49 12.15 -14.41
CA VAL A 318 -10.04 13.52 -14.39
C VAL A 318 -11.56 13.45 -14.09
N PRO A 319 -12.15 14.50 -13.51
CA PRO A 319 -13.54 14.48 -13.05
C PRO A 319 -14.60 14.82 -14.12
N GLU A 320 -14.23 15.48 -15.21
CA GLU A 320 -15.16 15.97 -16.26
C GLU A 320 -16.02 14.86 -16.90
N PRO A 321 -15.53 13.62 -17.12
CA PRO A 321 -16.36 12.53 -17.62
C PRO A 321 -17.54 12.15 -16.71
N PHE A 322 -17.56 12.63 -15.46
CA PHE A 322 -18.61 12.37 -14.47
C PHE A 322 -19.61 13.52 -14.35
N THR A 323 -19.54 14.53 -15.23
CA THR A 323 -20.50 15.65 -15.22
C THR A 323 -21.94 15.16 -15.30
N ASP A 324 -22.79 15.72 -14.42
CA ASP A 324 -24.22 15.43 -14.31
C ASP A 324 -24.60 13.96 -14.03
N GLN A 325 -23.63 13.11 -13.65
CA GLN A 325 -23.88 11.70 -13.29
C GLN A 325 -24.07 11.52 -11.78
N VAL A 326 -24.80 10.47 -11.39
CA VAL A 326 -24.86 9.94 -10.02
C VAL A 326 -23.77 8.88 -9.87
N VAL A 327 -22.77 9.19 -9.04
CA VAL A 327 -21.56 8.37 -8.89
C VAL A 327 -21.53 7.72 -7.51
N LEU A 328 -21.39 6.40 -7.47
CA LEU A 328 -21.14 5.63 -6.25
C LEU A 328 -19.67 5.24 -6.15
N ILE A 329 -19.03 5.62 -5.05
CA ILE A 329 -17.63 5.30 -4.73
C ILE A 329 -17.61 4.27 -3.61
N ILE A 330 -16.92 3.15 -3.84
CA ILE A 330 -16.80 2.07 -2.85
C ILE A 330 -15.44 2.19 -2.16
N GLY A 331 -15.45 2.46 -0.86
CA GLY A 331 -14.25 2.59 -0.04
C GLY A 331 -14.22 3.88 0.79
N SER A 332 -13.26 3.96 1.71
CA SER A 332 -13.14 5.08 2.65
C SER A 332 -11.69 5.49 2.95
N ALA A 333 -10.74 4.93 2.21
CA ALA A 333 -9.33 5.27 2.31
C ALA A 333 -8.96 6.48 1.43
N ALA A 334 -7.66 6.75 1.29
CA ALA A 334 -7.14 7.94 0.60
C ALA A 334 -7.74 8.15 -0.81
N SER A 335 -7.78 7.12 -1.66
CA SER A 335 -8.36 7.23 -3.00
C SER A 335 -9.85 7.59 -2.97
N ALA A 336 -10.65 6.94 -2.12
CA ALA A 336 -12.08 7.21 -2.03
C ALA A 336 -12.35 8.64 -1.55
N VAL A 337 -11.61 9.10 -0.54
CA VAL A 337 -11.72 10.45 -0.01
C VAL A 337 -11.32 11.48 -1.07
N ASP A 338 -10.16 11.32 -1.72
CA ASP A 338 -9.69 12.32 -2.68
C ASP A 338 -10.53 12.35 -3.97
N ILE A 339 -10.86 11.19 -4.54
CA ILE A 339 -11.62 11.10 -5.79
C ILE A 339 -13.05 11.61 -5.61
N SER A 340 -13.70 11.34 -4.48
CA SER A 340 -15.06 11.86 -4.23
C SER A 340 -15.11 13.38 -4.25
N ARG A 341 -14.08 14.04 -3.71
CA ARG A 341 -13.96 15.51 -3.66
C ARG A 341 -13.57 16.11 -5.00
N ASP A 342 -12.84 15.37 -5.82
CA ASP A 342 -12.46 15.80 -7.17
C ASP A 342 -13.71 15.77 -8.07
N ILE A 343 -14.53 14.72 -7.95
CA ILE A 343 -15.73 14.50 -8.75
C ILE A 343 -16.92 15.36 -8.30
N VAL A 344 -17.07 15.67 -7.00
CA VAL A 344 -18.29 16.33 -6.47
C VAL A 344 -18.66 17.67 -7.12
N ARG A 345 -17.66 18.38 -7.69
CA ARG A 345 -17.88 19.65 -8.39
C ARG A 345 -18.50 19.48 -9.77
N TYR A 346 -18.47 18.27 -10.32
CA TYR A 346 -18.94 17.94 -11.66
C TYR A 346 -20.14 17.02 -11.63
N ALA A 347 -20.14 16.02 -10.74
CA ALA A 347 -21.22 15.05 -10.61
C ALA A 347 -22.52 15.69 -10.09
N LYS A 348 -23.64 15.12 -10.50
CA LYS A 348 -24.96 15.47 -9.98
C LYS A 348 -25.05 15.10 -8.50
N GLU A 349 -24.66 13.87 -8.15
CA GLU A 349 -24.65 13.33 -6.80
C GLU A 349 -23.46 12.38 -6.63
N VAL A 350 -22.84 12.40 -5.44
CA VAL A 350 -21.75 11.48 -5.06
C VAL A 350 -22.14 10.70 -3.82
N HIS A 351 -22.12 9.38 -3.91
CA HIS A 351 -22.45 8.47 -2.82
C HIS A 351 -21.20 7.68 -2.45
N ILE A 352 -20.87 7.59 -1.16
CA ILE A 352 -19.70 6.85 -0.69
C ILE A 352 -20.18 5.68 0.16
N SER A 353 -19.92 4.45 -0.30
CA SER A 353 -20.16 3.21 0.46
C SER A 353 -18.95 2.90 1.33
N ASN A 354 -19.11 3.01 2.65
CA ASN A 354 -18.04 2.75 3.61
C ASN A 354 -18.41 1.62 4.57
N ARG A 355 -17.74 0.47 4.42
CA ARG A 355 -17.94 -0.71 5.28
C ARG A 355 -17.64 -0.51 6.77
N SER A 356 -17.00 0.60 7.14
CA SER A 356 -16.72 0.94 8.54
C SER A 356 -17.82 1.78 9.19
N LEU A 357 -18.83 2.22 8.43
CA LEU A 357 -20.00 2.90 8.98
C LEU A 357 -21.04 1.87 9.44
N PRO A 358 -21.78 2.16 10.52
CA PRO A 358 -22.92 1.35 10.92
C PRO A 358 -24.05 1.45 9.89
N ASP A 359 -24.99 0.49 9.94
CA ASP A 359 -26.20 0.47 9.10
C ASP A 359 -27.23 1.48 9.59
N GLU A 360 -26.90 2.75 9.39
CA GLU A 360 -27.72 3.90 9.72
C GLU A 360 -28.06 4.70 8.45
N PRO A 361 -29.16 5.48 8.46
CA PRO A 361 -29.57 6.28 7.31
C PRO A 361 -28.44 7.15 6.75
N PRO A 362 -28.45 7.43 5.43
CA PRO A 362 -27.35 8.09 4.77
C PRO A 362 -27.12 9.49 5.34
N ARG A 363 -25.85 9.79 5.59
CA ARG A 363 -25.44 11.08 6.17
C ARG A 363 -24.85 11.96 5.08
N LYS A 364 -25.29 13.22 5.03
CA LYS A 364 -24.69 14.20 4.13
C LYS A 364 -23.26 14.52 4.57
N GLN A 365 -22.31 14.55 3.65
CA GLN A 365 -20.94 14.94 3.96
C GLN A 365 -20.89 16.43 4.31
N PRO A 366 -20.34 16.83 5.48
CA PRO A 366 -20.24 18.23 5.85
C PRO A 366 -19.50 19.05 4.79
N GLY A 367 -20.05 20.22 4.44
CA GLY A 367 -19.49 21.12 3.43
C GLY A 367 -19.89 20.82 1.99
N HIS A 368 -20.64 19.74 1.72
CA HIS A 368 -21.10 19.38 0.38
C HIS A 368 -22.60 19.23 0.30
N ASP A 369 -23.19 19.79 -0.76
CA ASP A 369 -24.64 19.75 -0.95
C ASP A 369 -25.14 18.51 -1.70
N ASN A 370 -24.23 17.80 -2.36
CA ASN A 370 -24.49 16.67 -3.24
C ASN A 370 -23.58 15.47 -2.95
N MET A 371 -23.14 15.30 -1.70
CA MET A 371 -22.34 14.14 -1.29
C MET A 371 -22.92 13.46 -0.04
N TRP A 372 -23.03 12.13 -0.10
CA TRP A 372 -23.61 11.30 0.96
C TRP A 372 -22.72 10.12 1.33
N LEU A 373 -22.73 9.78 2.61
CA LEU A 373 -22.10 8.61 3.19
C LEU A 373 -23.15 7.53 3.47
N HIS A 374 -22.85 6.31 3.07
CA HIS A 374 -23.69 5.12 3.22
C HIS A 374 -22.88 4.01 3.90
N SER A 375 -23.59 3.06 4.52
CA SER A 375 -22.99 1.77 4.89
C SER A 375 -22.72 0.93 3.64
N MET A 376 -22.56 -0.39 3.78
CA MET A 376 -22.25 -1.25 2.64
C MET A 376 -23.42 -1.36 1.65
N ILE A 377 -23.08 -1.61 0.39
CA ILE A 377 -24.05 -2.04 -0.62
C ILE A 377 -24.60 -3.41 -0.22
N ALA A 378 -25.93 -3.53 -0.21
CA ALA A 378 -26.64 -4.78 -0.01
C ALA A 378 -26.86 -5.51 -1.36
N SER A 379 -27.30 -4.79 -2.39
CA SER A 379 -27.53 -5.35 -3.72
C SER A 379 -27.60 -4.28 -4.81
N THR A 380 -27.45 -4.71 -6.05
CA THR A 380 -27.68 -3.90 -7.27
C THR A 380 -28.74 -4.57 -8.14
N HIS A 381 -29.45 -3.77 -8.94
CA HIS A 381 -30.63 -4.20 -9.69
C HIS A 381 -30.57 -3.77 -11.17
N SER A 382 -31.31 -4.49 -12.02
CA SER A 382 -31.31 -4.29 -13.48
C SER A 382 -31.90 -2.97 -13.96
N ASP A 383 -32.58 -2.24 -13.09
CA ASP A 383 -33.14 -0.93 -13.36
C ASP A 383 -32.19 0.22 -13.00
N GLY A 384 -30.94 -0.07 -12.62
CA GLY A 384 -29.94 0.92 -12.21
C GLY A 384 -29.89 1.19 -10.70
N THR A 385 -30.84 0.64 -9.93
CA THR A 385 -30.92 0.87 -8.48
C THR A 385 -29.79 0.15 -7.74
N VAL A 386 -29.16 0.86 -6.80
CA VAL A 386 -28.28 0.31 -5.77
C VAL A 386 -28.96 0.44 -4.41
N VAL A 387 -29.02 -0.65 -3.66
CA VAL A 387 -29.61 -0.73 -2.32
C VAL A 387 -28.50 -0.91 -1.30
N PHE A 388 -28.54 -0.16 -0.20
CA PHE A 388 -27.58 -0.22 0.90
C PHE A 388 -28.14 -1.05 2.07
N GLN A 389 -27.27 -1.48 2.99
CA GLN A 389 -27.65 -2.32 4.14
C GLN A 389 -28.59 -1.63 5.13
N ASP A 390 -28.61 -0.28 5.15
CA ASP A 390 -29.59 0.52 5.90
C ASP A 390 -31.01 0.52 5.26
N GLY A 391 -31.17 -0.10 4.08
CA GLY A 391 -32.42 -0.16 3.31
C GLY A 391 -32.67 1.05 2.41
N SER A 392 -31.80 2.05 2.41
CA SER A 392 -31.84 3.16 1.45
C SER A 392 -31.45 2.70 0.05
N SER A 393 -31.87 3.45 -0.96
CA SER A 393 -31.58 3.11 -2.36
C SER A 393 -31.41 4.35 -3.23
N VAL A 394 -30.59 4.22 -4.26
CA VAL A 394 -30.20 5.31 -5.17
C VAL A 394 -30.11 4.76 -6.60
N GLN A 395 -30.55 5.55 -7.57
CA GLN A 395 -30.32 5.29 -9.00
C GLN A 395 -28.91 5.79 -9.36
N VAL A 396 -28.04 4.87 -9.76
CA VAL A 396 -26.60 5.14 -9.95
C VAL A 396 -26.22 4.95 -11.41
N ASP A 397 -25.43 5.88 -11.95
CA ASP A 397 -24.91 5.80 -13.32
C ASP A 397 -23.54 5.11 -13.37
N VAL A 398 -22.69 5.37 -12.37
CA VAL A 398 -21.31 4.88 -12.32
C VAL A 398 -20.93 4.37 -10.94
N ILE A 399 -20.27 3.21 -10.89
CA ILE A 399 -19.61 2.68 -9.69
C ILE A 399 -18.09 2.78 -9.86
N ILE A 400 -17.43 3.42 -8.90
CA ILE A 400 -15.97 3.49 -8.81
C ILE A 400 -15.49 2.65 -7.62
N HIS A 401 -14.72 1.62 -7.91
CA HIS A 401 -14.07 0.78 -6.91
C HIS A 401 -12.80 1.49 -6.41
N CYS A 402 -12.86 2.08 -5.21
CA CYS A 402 -11.71 2.63 -4.48
C CYS A 402 -11.25 1.65 -3.39
N THR A 403 -11.11 0.38 -3.79
CA THR A 403 -11.03 -0.79 -2.90
C THR A 403 -9.61 -1.32 -2.72
N GLY A 404 -8.62 -0.61 -3.26
CA GLY A 404 -7.21 -0.90 -3.08
C GLY A 404 -6.66 -1.82 -4.16
N TYR A 405 -5.56 -2.48 -3.84
CA TYR A 405 -4.74 -3.19 -4.82
C TYR A 405 -4.28 -4.52 -4.24
N ASN A 406 -3.86 -5.42 -5.12
CA ASN A 406 -3.24 -6.69 -4.76
C ASN A 406 -1.71 -6.63 -4.91
N TYR A 407 -0.99 -7.36 -4.07
CA TYR A 407 0.41 -7.64 -4.37
C TYR A 407 0.47 -8.62 -5.53
N HIS A 408 1.27 -8.31 -6.54
CA HIS A 408 1.37 -9.11 -7.75
C HIS A 408 2.83 -9.14 -8.23
N PHE A 409 3.39 -10.35 -8.31
CA PHE A 409 4.78 -10.60 -8.69
C PHE A 409 4.82 -11.69 -9.79
N PRO A 410 4.21 -11.45 -10.96
CA PRO A 410 4.03 -12.49 -11.98
C PRO A 410 5.35 -13.07 -12.49
N PHE A 411 6.43 -12.28 -12.41
CA PHE A 411 7.77 -12.67 -12.82
C PHE A 411 8.50 -13.58 -11.81
N LEU A 412 8.09 -13.59 -10.54
CA LEU A 412 8.88 -14.22 -9.49
C LEU A 412 8.53 -15.71 -9.33
N LYS A 413 9.44 -16.60 -9.75
CA LYS A 413 9.30 -18.04 -9.60
C LYS A 413 9.96 -18.52 -8.32
N THR A 414 9.16 -18.62 -7.25
CA THR A 414 9.64 -19.13 -5.94
C THR A 414 9.19 -20.55 -5.63
N ASN A 415 8.63 -21.29 -6.60
CA ASN A 415 8.11 -22.65 -6.40
C ASN A 415 7.16 -22.78 -5.19
N GLY A 416 6.29 -21.78 -4.99
CA GLY A 416 5.33 -21.73 -3.88
C GLY A 416 5.92 -21.36 -2.52
N ILE A 417 7.20 -21.01 -2.43
CA ILE A 417 7.84 -20.64 -1.16
C ILE A 417 7.43 -19.24 -0.69
N ILE A 418 7.21 -18.31 -1.62
CA ILE A 418 6.65 -16.98 -1.36
C ILE A 418 5.26 -16.97 -1.98
N THR A 419 4.25 -16.70 -1.17
CA THR A 419 2.86 -16.62 -1.61
C THR A 419 2.27 -15.28 -1.23
N VAL A 420 1.25 -14.87 -1.97
CA VAL A 420 0.36 -13.77 -1.59
C VAL A 420 -0.98 -14.40 -1.22
N ASP A 421 -1.31 -14.42 0.06
CA ASP A 421 -2.58 -14.94 0.57
C ASP A 421 -3.34 -13.81 1.27
N ASP A 422 -4.54 -13.48 0.77
CA ASP A 422 -5.33 -12.28 1.13
C ASP A 422 -4.47 -11.01 1.38
N ASN A 423 -3.65 -10.65 0.39
CA ASN A 423 -2.71 -9.52 0.45
C ASN A 423 -1.66 -9.59 1.59
N CYS A 424 -1.38 -10.77 2.12
CA CYS A 424 -0.22 -11.03 2.96
C CYS A 424 0.88 -11.67 2.11
N VAL A 425 1.98 -10.94 1.87
CA VAL A 425 3.17 -11.48 1.22
C VAL A 425 3.99 -12.22 2.26
N GLY A 426 4.21 -13.52 2.08
CA GLY A 426 4.90 -14.29 3.12
C GLY A 426 5.45 -15.65 2.70
N PRO A 427 6.29 -16.22 3.59
CA PRO A 427 6.82 -15.59 4.80
C PRO A 427 7.94 -14.58 4.49
N LEU A 428 7.90 -13.39 5.09
CA LEU A 428 8.92 -12.35 4.99
C LEU A 428 9.38 -11.89 6.37
N TYR A 429 10.65 -12.12 6.71
CA TYR A 429 11.29 -11.54 7.88
C TYR A 429 11.31 -10.01 7.75
N LYS A 430 10.68 -9.34 8.72
CA LYS A 430 10.56 -7.88 8.79
C LYS A 430 10.02 -7.28 7.47
N HIS A 431 9.14 -8.01 6.79
CA HIS A 431 8.54 -7.62 5.51
C HIS A 431 9.56 -7.39 4.36
N VAL A 432 10.79 -7.88 4.50
CA VAL A 432 11.88 -7.66 3.54
C VAL A 432 12.46 -8.98 3.04
N PHE A 433 12.89 -9.86 3.95
CA PHE A 433 13.66 -11.05 3.57
C PHE A 433 12.83 -12.34 3.67
N PRO A 434 12.57 -13.06 2.57
CA PRO A 434 12.09 -14.44 2.67
C PRO A 434 13.14 -15.33 3.36
N PRO A 435 12.86 -15.94 4.54
CA PRO A 435 13.88 -16.69 5.29
C PRO A 435 14.54 -17.83 4.50
N SER A 436 13.81 -18.42 3.57
CA SER A 436 14.28 -19.48 2.67
C SER A 436 15.35 -19.03 1.68
N HIS A 437 15.31 -17.76 1.25
CA HIS A 437 16.19 -17.19 0.23
C HIS A 437 17.06 -16.03 0.74
N ALA A 438 16.94 -15.68 2.02
CA ALA A 438 17.74 -14.65 2.64
C ALA A 438 19.24 -14.99 2.61
N PRO A 439 20.12 -14.00 2.37
CA PRO A 439 19.81 -12.62 2.01
C PRO A 439 19.66 -12.37 0.50
N SER A 440 19.79 -13.41 -0.34
CA SER A 440 19.90 -13.27 -1.81
C SER A 440 18.63 -12.77 -2.51
N LEU A 441 17.48 -12.79 -1.86
CA LEU A 441 16.25 -12.16 -2.34
C LEU A 441 15.72 -11.23 -1.25
N ALA A 442 15.34 -10.01 -1.60
CA ALA A 442 14.76 -9.04 -0.70
C ALA A 442 13.64 -8.25 -1.39
N PHE A 443 12.70 -7.73 -0.60
CA PHE A 443 11.63 -6.85 -1.06
C PHE A 443 11.75 -5.50 -0.36
N ILE A 444 11.57 -4.43 -1.12
CA ILE A 444 11.50 -3.06 -0.59
C ILE A 444 10.09 -2.55 -0.83
N GLY A 445 9.48 -2.01 0.21
CA GLY A 445 8.20 -1.33 0.10
C GLY A 445 6.96 -2.20 0.22
N ILE A 446 7.04 -3.36 0.87
CA ILE A 446 5.84 -4.18 1.15
C ILE A 446 4.88 -3.50 2.13
N PRO A 447 5.30 -2.89 3.26
CA PRO A 447 4.33 -2.30 4.19
C PRO A 447 3.56 -1.10 3.59
N TRP A 448 2.27 -1.01 3.92
CA TRP A 448 1.39 0.11 3.55
C TRP A 448 0.93 0.89 4.80
N LYS A 449 0.36 2.10 4.62
CA LYS A 449 0.12 3.10 5.70
C LYS A 449 1.40 3.57 6.41
N VAL A 450 2.38 3.95 5.61
CA VAL A 450 3.72 4.37 6.05
C VAL A 450 4.10 5.74 5.45
N ALA A 451 5.20 6.32 5.91
CA ALA A 451 5.94 7.34 5.18
C ALA A 451 6.90 6.64 4.18
N PRO A 452 6.53 6.50 2.89
CA PRO A 452 7.11 5.47 2.02
C PRO A 452 8.60 5.67 1.77
N PHE A 453 9.05 6.88 1.43
CA PHE A 453 10.45 7.11 1.04
C PHE A 453 11.42 6.88 2.21
N LEU A 454 11.04 7.30 3.43
CA LEU A 454 11.80 6.99 4.65
C LEU A 454 11.92 5.47 4.86
N MET A 455 10.81 4.76 4.78
CA MET A 455 10.80 3.31 4.95
C MET A 455 11.64 2.62 3.87
N PHE A 456 11.49 3.02 2.60
CA PHE A 456 12.25 2.46 1.48
C PHE A 456 13.75 2.67 1.68
N GLU A 457 14.17 3.84 2.17
CA GLU A 457 15.57 4.13 2.46
C GLU A 457 16.12 3.26 3.59
N LEU A 458 15.39 3.13 4.70
CA LEU A 458 15.83 2.31 5.84
C LEU A 458 15.90 0.83 5.48
N GLN A 459 14.91 0.30 4.76
CA GLN A 459 14.94 -1.06 4.24
C GLN A 459 16.12 -1.25 3.28
N SER A 460 16.36 -0.30 2.38
CA SER A 460 17.44 -0.36 1.39
C SER A 460 18.83 -0.32 2.03
N LYS A 461 19.03 0.55 3.04
CA LYS A 461 20.27 0.60 3.83
C LYS A 461 20.54 -0.72 4.54
N TRP A 462 19.50 -1.31 5.12
CA TRP A 462 19.62 -2.59 5.79
C TRP A 462 19.95 -3.71 4.81
N VAL A 463 19.22 -3.80 3.70
CA VAL A 463 19.47 -4.79 2.63
C VAL A 463 20.89 -4.65 2.08
N ALA A 464 21.33 -3.43 1.77
CA ALA A 464 22.67 -3.18 1.25
C ALA A 464 23.77 -3.60 2.26
N GLY A 465 23.62 -3.23 3.54
CA GLY A 465 24.55 -3.65 4.59
C GLY A 465 24.57 -5.16 4.83
N VAL A 466 23.44 -5.84 4.66
CA VAL A 466 23.38 -7.31 4.73
C VAL A 466 24.09 -7.95 3.53
N LEU A 467 23.84 -7.47 2.31
CA LEU A 467 24.45 -7.99 1.09
C LEU A 467 25.96 -7.71 1.02
N SER A 468 26.43 -6.60 1.58
CA SER A 468 27.86 -6.29 1.73
C SER A 468 28.52 -7.01 2.91
N ARG A 469 27.73 -7.71 3.75
CA ARG A 469 28.13 -8.38 4.99
C ARG A 469 28.62 -7.44 6.09
N ARG A 470 28.32 -6.15 5.99
CA ARG A 470 28.47 -5.20 7.10
C ARG A 470 27.49 -5.51 8.24
N ILE A 471 26.30 -6.01 7.91
CA ILE A 471 25.24 -6.39 8.84
C ILE A 471 24.98 -7.90 8.73
N SER A 472 24.94 -8.59 9.86
CA SER A 472 24.54 -10.02 9.89
C SER A 472 23.04 -10.15 10.08
N LEU A 473 22.41 -11.06 9.34
CA LEU A 473 21.05 -11.50 9.66
C LEU A 473 21.07 -12.52 10.81
N PRO A 474 20.02 -12.56 11.66
CA PRO A 474 19.86 -13.64 12.63
C PRO A 474 19.64 -14.98 11.92
N THR A 475 19.65 -16.08 12.68
CA THR A 475 19.31 -17.40 12.13
C THR A 475 17.85 -17.44 11.64
N LYS A 476 17.50 -18.41 10.79
CA LYS A 476 16.13 -18.51 10.25
C LYS A 476 15.08 -18.68 11.34
N GLU A 477 15.47 -19.33 12.43
CA GLU A 477 14.65 -19.63 13.60
C GLU A 477 14.41 -18.37 14.46
N GLU A 478 15.39 -17.47 14.56
CA GLU A 478 15.32 -16.21 15.32
C GLU A 478 14.58 -15.09 14.57
N MET A 479 14.29 -15.27 13.28
CA MET A 479 13.55 -14.31 12.47
C MET A 479 12.05 -14.18 12.86
N LEU A 480 11.56 -14.82 13.92
CA LEU A 480 10.12 -14.94 14.24
C LEU A 480 9.57 -14.01 15.35
N GLU A 481 10.35 -13.05 15.89
CA GLU A 481 9.88 -12.16 16.97
C GLU A 481 9.90 -10.66 16.61
N ASP A 482 8.89 -9.91 17.09
CA ASP A 482 8.56 -8.56 16.59
C ASP A 482 8.69 -7.40 17.60
N PHE A 483 9.11 -6.24 17.09
CA PHE A 483 9.31 -4.95 17.79
C PHE A 483 9.25 -3.78 16.77
N GLU A 484 9.07 -2.55 17.28
CA GLU A 484 8.92 -1.27 16.55
C GLU A 484 9.80 -1.11 15.29
N TYR A 485 9.17 -1.05 14.11
CA TYR A 485 9.79 -1.32 12.80
C TYR A 485 10.89 -0.35 12.33
N HIS A 486 10.61 0.96 12.30
CA HIS A 486 11.52 1.95 11.70
C HIS A 486 12.77 2.20 12.54
N ASP A 487 12.60 2.40 13.85
CA ASP A 487 13.73 2.60 14.76
C ASP A 487 14.56 1.32 14.90
N TRP A 488 13.93 0.14 14.77
CA TRP A 488 14.65 -1.12 14.66
C TRP A 488 15.53 -1.15 13.40
N LEU A 489 15.01 -0.80 12.21
CA LEU A 489 15.81 -0.73 10.98
C LEU A 489 16.95 0.29 11.07
N ALA A 490 16.67 1.49 11.60
CA ALA A 490 17.67 2.53 11.81
C ALA A 490 18.80 2.04 12.72
N LYS A 491 18.44 1.38 13.83
CA LYS A 491 19.40 0.75 14.75
C LYS A 491 20.25 -0.33 14.08
N GLN A 492 19.67 -1.19 13.23
CA GLN A 492 20.47 -2.17 12.47
C GLN A 492 21.47 -1.50 11.53
N CYS A 493 21.14 -0.32 11.02
CA CYS A 493 21.98 0.44 10.10
C CYS A 493 22.98 1.39 10.80
N GLU A 494 23.08 1.35 12.13
CA GLU A 494 23.88 2.28 12.94
C GLU A 494 23.48 3.76 12.73
N LEU A 495 22.22 4.00 12.40
CA LEU A 495 21.64 5.34 12.26
C LEU A 495 20.99 5.81 13.57
N PRO A 496 20.93 7.13 13.82
CA PRO A 496 20.09 7.65 14.89
C PRO A 496 18.60 7.29 14.64
N PRO A 497 17.78 7.22 15.69
CA PRO A 497 16.32 7.06 15.56
C PRO A 497 15.72 8.13 14.64
N VAL A 498 14.55 7.83 14.08
CA VAL A 498 13.84 8.80 13.22
C VAL A 498 13.56 10.06 14.03
N ALA A 499 13.85 11.23 13.44
CA ALA A 499 13.65 12.50 14.12
C ALA A 499 12.21 12.65 14.61
N GLU A 500 12.03 13.02 15.88
CA GLU A 500 10.73 13.06 16.55
C GLU A 500 9.71 13.95 15.83
N TRP A 501 10.15 15.09 15.28
CA TRP A 501 9.32 16.01 14.50
C TRP A 501 8.60 15.30 13.34
N ARG A 502 9.23 14.28 12.74
CA ARG A 502 8.69 13.56 11.58
C ARG A 502 7.55 12.64 11.98
N ASN A 503 7.67 11.97 13.13
CA ASN A 503 6.61 11.13 13.68
C ASN A 503 5.42 11.99 14.10
N LEU A 504 5.67 13.08 14.84
CA LEU A 504 4.64 14.03 15.25
C LEU A 504 3.91 14.65 14.06
N MET A 505 4.64 14.99 12.99
CA MET A 505 4.07 15.58 11.79
C MET A 505 3.26 14.56 10.95
N TYR A 506 3.70 13.29 10.90
CA TYR A 506 2.90 12.21 10.30
C TYR A 506 1.58 12.01 11.06
N GLU A 507 1.62 11.97 12.40
CA GLU A 507 0.43 11.87 13.23
C GLU A 507 -0.49 13.08 13.09
N ALA A 508 0.05 14.30 13.09
CA ALA A 508 -0.71 15.54 12.92
C ALA A 508 -1.41 15.56 11.55
N ALA A 509 -0.70 15.23 10.46
CA ALA A 509 -1.28 15.11 9.14
C ALA A 509 -2.37 14.03 9.07
N GLY A 510 -2.16 12.88 9.73
CA GLY A 510 -3.16 11.83 9.84
C GLY A 510 -4.44 12.28 10.56
N LYS A 511 -4.30 12.93 11.72
CA LYS A 511 -5.41 13.51 12.50
C LYS A 511 -6.16 14.56 11.68
N ASN A 512 -5.44 15.48 11.05
CA ASN A 512 -6.02 16.54 10.23
C ASN A 512 -6.77 15.98 9.01
N ARG A 513 -6.26 14.95 8.35
CA ARG A 513 -6.93 14.30 7.22
C ARG A 513 -8.26 13.66 7.62
N VAL A 514 -8.37 13.12 8.83
CA VAL A 514 -9.63 12.55 9.36
C VAL A 514 -10.59 13.66 9.79
N ALA A 515 -10.10 14.65 10.52
CA ALA A 515 -10.94 15.71 11.10
C ALA A 515 -11.44 16.73 10.05
N ARG A 516 -10.58 17.08 9.09
CA ARG A 516 -10.80 18.11 8.07
C ARG A 516 -10.22 17.69 6.72
N PRO A 517 -10.74 16.61 6.10
CA PRO A 517 -10.29 16.20 4.77
C PRO A 517 -10.38 17.37 3.77
N GLU A 518 -11.32 18.30 3.99
CA GLU A 518 -11.53 19.49 3.15
C GLU A 518 -10.33 20.42 3.05
N SER A 519 -9.69 20.72 4.18
CA SER A 519 -8.73 21.81 4.27
C SER A 519 -7.35 21.40 4.76
N TYR A 520 -7.12 20.15 5.21
CA TYR A 520 -5.85 19.75 5.85
C TYR A 520 -4.58 20.01 5.04
N ARG A 521 -4.70 20.10 3.71
CA ARG A 521 -3.57 20.36 2.81
C ARG A 521 -3.17 21.83 2.74
N ASP A 522 -4.04 22.72 3.20
CA ASP A 522 -3.91 24.18 3.10
C ASP A 522 -4.07 24.87 4.48
N GLU A 523 -4.57 24.15 5.49
CA GLU A 523 -4.74 24.59 6.88
C GLU A 523 -4.16 23.57 7.86
N TRP A 524 -3.23 24.01 8.71
CA TRP A 524 -2.59 23.22 9.75
C TRP A 524 -2.23 24.09 10.96
N ASP A 525 -1.82 23.47 12.06
CA ASP A 525 -1.48 24.12 13.34
C ASP A 525 -0.12 23.66 13.91
N ASP A 526 0.71 23.06 13.06
CA ASP A 526 1.99 22.44 13.41
C ASP A 526 3.21 23.18 12.82
N ASP A 527 3.15 24.49 12.62
CA ASP A 527 4.26 25.31 12.10
C ASP A 527 5.55 25.21 12.95
N HIS A 528 5.40 24.88 14.23
CA HIS A 528 6.52 24.57 15.12
C HIS A 528 7.30 23.32 14.66
N LEU A 529 6.62 22.28 14.13
CA LEU A 529 7.25 21.08 13.56
C LEU A 529 7.94 21.39 12.23
N ILE A 530 7.39 22.31 11.43
CA ILE A 530 8.04 22.80 10.20
C ILE A 530 9.37 23.45 10.55
N SER A 531 9.39 24.31 11.56
CA SER A 531 10.61 25.00 12.01
C SER A 531 11.69 24.01 12.48
N GLN A 532 11.30 22.95 13.21
CA GLN A 532 12.19 21.86 13.62
C GLN A 532 12.75 21.08 12.42
N ALA A 533 11.90 20.76 11.44
CA ALA A 533 12.31 20.08 10.21
C ALA A 533 13.31 20.94 9.41
N GLU A 534 13.04 22.23 9.26
CA GLU A 534 13.95 23.15 8.57
C GLU A 534 15.32 23.26 9.27
N GLU A 535 15.35 23.28 10.59
CA GLU A 535 16.60 23.27 11.36
C GLU A 535 17.39 21.99 11.12
N ASP A 536 16.72 20.83 11.12
CA ASP A 536 17.33 19.54 10.82
C ASP A 536 17.86 19.50 9.37
N PHE A 537 17.11 20.03 8.41
CA PHE A 537 17.49 20.07 7.00
C PHE A 537 18.74 20.90 6.72
N ARG A 538 19.07 21.92 7.54
CA ARG A 538 20.29 22.72 7.37
C ARG A 538 21.57 21.88 7.43
N LYS A 539 21.53 20.71 8.06
CA LYS A 539 22.66 19.75 8.09
C LYS A 539 23.03 19.24 6.70
N PHE A 540 22.07 19.20 5.76
CA PHE A 540 22.25 18.64 4.42
C PHE A 540 22.41 19.72 3.33
N SER A 541 22.17 20.99 3.66
CA SER A 541 22.25 22.12 2.73
C SER A 541 23.66 22.46 2.23
N TYR A 542 24.71 21.89 2.84
CA TYR A 542 26.11 22.15 2.46
C TYR A 542 26.65 21.28 1.31
N HIS A 543 25.89 20.28 0.84
CA HIS A 543 26.37 19.33 -0.19
C HIS A 543 25.86 19.59 -1.61
N ILE A 544 25.15 20.69 -1.87
CA ILE A 544 24.53 20.99 -3.18
C ILE A 544 25.34 22.02 -4.01
N HIS A 545 26.51 22.43 -3.52
CA HIS A 545 27.43 23.28 -4.27
C HIS A 545 28.85 22.73 -4.24
N LEU A 546 29.12 21.67 -4.99
CA LEU A 546 30.44 21.36 -5.55
C LEU A 546 30.29 20.61 -6.87
#